data_AF-A0A381VMW1-F1
#
_entry.id   AF-A0A381VMW1-F1
#
_cell.length_a   1.000
_cell.length_b   1.000
_cell.length_c   1.000
_cell.angle_alpha   90.00
_cell.angle_beta   90.00
_cell.angle_gamma   90.00
#
_symmetry.space_group_name_H-M   'P 1'
#
loop_
_entity.id
_entity.type
_entity.pdbx_description
1 polymer ?
#
loop_
_entity_poly.entity_id
_entity_poly.type
_entity_poly.pdbx_seq_one_letter_code
_entity_poly.pdbx_strand_id
1 'polypeptide(L)'
;MNSEGSDVLKALDNTSLKVNSGQIIGIVGESGAGKSTIGKAILGLLDPPAKLVSGEIRFLGNSLVGLSEAQFESLRGNQIGYIYQNPMTALNPVLTIGEQVIEAILANTTMTGKEAYNYAIQ
;
A
#
# COMPACT_ATOMS: atom_id res chain seq x y z
N MET A 1 -7.68 9.36 42.59
CA MET A 1 -7.80 9.92 41.23
C MET A 1 -6.63 9.39 40.42
N ASN A 2 -6.80 8.28 39.70
CA ASN A 2 -5.81 7.78 38.75
C ASN A 2 -6.53 7.69 37.39
N SER A 3 -6.31 8.67 36.54
CA SER A 3 -6.94 8.77 35.23
C SER A 3 -5.85 9.08 34.20
N GLU A 4 -5.03 8.08 33.86
CA GLU A 4 -4.12 8.15 32.71
C GLU A 4 -3.95 6.78 32.07
N GLY A 5 -4.39 6.69 30.81
CA GLY A 5 -4.32 5.52 29.96
C GLY A 5 -5.28 5.74 28.80
N SER A 6 -4.83 6.45 27.76
CA SER A 6 -5.59 6.53 26.52
C SER A 6 -5.81 5.11 26.00
N ASP A 7 -7.06 4.70 25.78
CA ASP A 7 -7.41 3.38 25.25
C ASP A 7 -6.91 3.26 23.79
N VAL A 8 -5.63 2.91 23.63
CA VAL A 8 -5.03 2.65 22.32
C VAL A 8 -5.44 1.25 21.88
N LEU A 9 -6.36 1.19 20.91
CA LEU A 9 -6.74 -0.08 20.28
C LEU A 9 -5.56 -0.62 19.45
N LYS A 10 -5.09 -1.83 19.78
CA LYS A 10 -4.11 -2.55 18.97
C LYS A 10 -4.81 -3.34 17.87
N ALA A 11 -4.84 -2.80 16.66
CA ALA A 11 -5.36 -3.52 15.49
C ALA A 11 -4.47 -4.72 15.08
N LEU A 12 -3.17 -4.65 15.38
CA LEU A 12 -2.18 -5.71 15.20
C LEU A 12 -1.35 -5.78 16.48
N ASP A 13 -1.11 -6.98 17.02
CA ASP A 13 -0.30 -7.18 18.22
C ASP A 13 0.63 -8.37 17.99
N ASN A 14 1.94 -8.12 18.11
CA ASN A 14 3.00 -9.11 17.91
C ASN A 14 2.88 -9.93 16.62
N THR A 15 2.55 -9.27 15.50
CA THR A 15 2.38 -9.92 14.19
C THR A 15 3.72 -10.00 13.45
N SER A 16 4.08 -11.17 12.93
CA SER A 16 5.25 -11.38 12.08
C SER A 16 4.89 -12.14 10.82
N LEU A 17 5.37 -11.66 9.67
CA LEU A 17 5.18 -12.29 8.37
C LEU A 17 6.45 -12.15 7.54
N LYS A 18 6.80 -13.21 6.79
CA LYS A 18 7.88 -13.19 5.81
C LYS A 18 7.38 -13.78 4.49
N VAL A 19 7.52 -13.02 3.41
CA VAL A 19 7.22 -13.46 2.04
C VAL A 19 8.55 -13.54 1.30
N ASN A 20 8.91 -14.72 0.77
CA ASN A 20 10.10 -14.88 -0.06
C ASN A 20 9.79 -14.57 -1.53
N SER A 21 10.83 -14.33 -2.34
CA SER A 21 10.67 -14.18 -3.78
C SER A 21 9.97 -15.41 -4.39
N GLY A 22 8.99 -15.16 -5.27
CA GLY A 22 8.18 -16.21 -5.90
C GLY A 22 7.14 -16.86 -5.00
N GLN A 23 7.04 -16.45 -3.73
CA GLN A 23 6.07 -16.99 -2.78
C GLN A 23 4.75 -16.22 -2.82
N ILE A 24 3.64 -16.95 -2.85
CA ILE A 24 2.30 -16.41 -2.65
C ILE A 24 1.87 -16.74 -1.22
N ILE A 25 1.40 -15.73 -0.49
CA ILE A 25 0.84 -15.91 0.86
C ILE A 25 -0.61 -15.39 0.87
N GLY A 26 -1.50 -16.21 1.43
CA GLY A 26 -2.87 -15.81 1.77
C GLY A 26 -3.00 -15.52 3.26
N ILE A 27 -3.63 -14.38 3.61
CA ILE A 27 -3.99 -14.04 4.98
C ILE A 27 -5.51 -14.19 5.12
N VAL A 28 -5.96 -15.08 5.99
CA VAL A 28 -7.37 -15.37 6.22
C VAL A 28 -7.77 -15.04 7.66
N GLY A 29 -9.04 -14.70 7.87
CA GLY A 29 -9.57 -14.32 9.18
C GLY A 29 -10.86 -13.54 9.04
N GLU A 30 -11.59 -13.38 10.14
CA GLU A 30 -12.88 -12.67 10.20
C GLU A 30 -12.76 -11.19 9.77
N SER A 31 -13.90 -10.58 9.40
CA SER A 31 -13.94 -9.15 9.12
C SER A 31 -13.44 -8.36 10.34
N GLY A 32 -12.58 -7.37 10.11
CA GLY A 32 -11.99 -6.58 11.20
C GLY A 32 -10.72 -7.18 11.85
N ALA A 33 -10.30 -8.40 11.50
CA ALA A 33 -9.09 -9.04 12.07
C ALA A 33 -7.74 -8.41 11.68
N GLY A 34 -7.72 -7.18 11.14
CA GLY A 34 -6.48 -6.46 10.81
C GLY A 34 -5.82 -6.81 9.47
N LYS A 35 -6.42 -7.68 8.64
CA LYS A 35 -5.86 -8.11 7.33
C LYS A 35 -5.51 -6.93 6.41
N SER A 36 -6.45 -6.00 6.21
CA SER A 36 -6.22 -4.80 5.38
C SER A 36 -5.25 -3.83 6.06
N THR A 37 -5.23 -3.80 7.39
CA THR A 37 -4.28 -2.99 8.18
C THR A 37 -2.84 -3.42 7.93
N ILE A 38 -2.57 -4.73 7.77
CA ILE A 38 -1.23 -5.23 7.40
C ILE A 38 -0.80 -4.66 6.05
N GLY A 39 -1.64 -4.76 5.02
CA GLY A 39 -1.33 -4.24 3.69
C GLY A 39 -1.09 -2.73 3.67
N LYS A 40 -1.97 -1.97 4.36
CA LYS A 40 -1.83 -0.52 4.50
C LYS A 40 -0.57 -0.13 5.28
N ALA A 41 -0.22 -0.85 6.35
CA ALA A 41 0.98 -0.60 7.13
C ALA A 41 2.27 -0.79 6.32
N ILE A 42 2.33 -1.83 5.47
CA ILE A 42 3.48 -2.08 4.59
C ILE A 42 3.71 -0.89 3.64
N LEU A 43 2.64 -0.27 3.15
CA LEU A 43 2.68 0.79 2.14
C LEU A 43 2.67 2.22 2.71
N GLY A 44 2.69 2.38 4.03
CA GLY A 44 2.57 3.71 4.66
C GLY A 44 1.19 4.35 4.50
N LEU A 45 0.15 3.57 4.21
CA LEU A 45 -1.22 4.01 3.91
C LEU A 45 -2.18 3.88 5.11
N LEU A 46 -1.66 3.98 6.34
CA LEU A 46 -2.50 3.93 7.54
C LEU A 46 -3.27 5.24 7.68
N ASP A 47 -4.60 5.14 7.73
CA ASP A 47 -5.47 6.30 7.93
C ASP A 47 -5.35 6.79 9.38
N PRO A 48 -5.18 8.10 9.63
CA PRO A 48 -5.24 8.65 10.99
C PRO A 48 -6.54 8.23 11.71
N PRO A 49 -6.50 7.87 13.01
CA PRO A 49 -5.37 8.00 13.93
C PRO A 49 -4.42 6.78 13.96
N ALA A 50 -4.57 5.81 13.05
CA ALA A 50 -3.74 4.62 13.03
C ALA A 50 -2.28 4.97 12.70
N LYS A 51 -1.34 4.34 13.41
CA LYS A 51 0.10 4.51 13.21
C LYS A 51 0.85 3.25 13.58
N LEU A 52 1.99 3.04 12.94
CA LEU A 52 2.94 2.02 13.38
C LEU A 52 3.58 2.49 14.70
N VAL A 53 3.30 1.78 15.79
CA VAL A 53 3.82 2.14 17.13
C VAL A 53 5.23 1.59 17.34
N SER A 54 5.49 0.38 16.85
CA SER A 54 6.79 -0.31 17.00
C SER A 54 6.94 -1.41 15.95
N GLY A 55 8.15 -1.94 15.82
CA GLY A 55 8.48 -3.04 14.91
C GLY A 55 9.21 -2.55 13.66
N GLU A 56 9.39 -3.47 12.73
CA GLU A 56 10.15 -3.24 11.51
C GLU A 56 9.41 -3.85 10.32
N ILE A 57 9.45 -3.15 9.19
CA ILE A 57 8.95 -3.62 7.91
C ILE A 57 10.11 -3.47 6.93
N ARG A 58 10.51 -4.56 6.27
CA ARG A 58 11.58 -4.55 5.26
C ARG A 58 11.09 -5.00 3.91
N PHE A 59 11.51 -4.30 2.86
CA PHE A 59 11.33 -4.69 1.47
C PHE A 59 12.69 -4.73 0.77
N LEU A 60 13.03 -5.89 0.19
CA LEU A 60 14.33 -6.14 -0.46
C LEU A 60 15.54 -5.72 0.41
N GLY A 61 15.44 -5.96 1.72
CA GLY A 61 16.49 -5.63 2.70
C GLY A 61 16.44 -4.21 3.27
N ASN A 62 15.69 -3.29 2.66
CA ASN A 62 15.57 -1.91 3.10
C ASN A 62 14.40 -1.72 4.08
N SER A 63 14.60 -0.93 5.13
CA SER A 63 13.52 -0.56 6.05
C SER A 63 12.52 0.36 5.34
N LEU A 64 11.22 0.09 5.53
CA LEU A 64 10.12 0.96 5.13
C LEU A 64 9.67 1.90 6.27
N VAL A 65 10.11 1.63 7.50
CA VAL A 65 9.74 2.45 8.66
C VAL A 65 10.46 3.79 8.60
N GLY A 66 9.70 4.88 8.70
CA GLY A 66 10.24 6.25 8.71
C GLY A 66 10.57 6.81 7.32
N LEU A 67 10.21 6.12 6.23
CA LEU A 67 10.29 6.70 4.90
C LEU A 67 9.40 7.94 4.80
N SER A 68 9.88 8.94 4.07
CA SER A 68 9.09 10.11 3.69
C SER A 68 8.03 9.74 2.65
N GLU A 69 7.03 10.61 2.46
CA GLU A 69 5.99 10.39 1.45
C GLU A 69 6.60 10.23 0.04
N ALA A 70 7.57 11.08 -0.33
CA ALA A 70 8.27 10.98 -1.62
C ALA A 70 9.03 9.64 -1.80
N GLN A 71 9.58 9.10 -0.71
CA GLN A 71 10.21 7.78 -0.76
C GLN A 71 9.18 6.68 -0.96
N PHE A 72 8.03 6.75 -0.28
CA PHE A 72 6.95 5.81 -0.52
C PHE A 72 6.31 5.95 -1.90
N GLU A 73 6.19 7.15 -2.46
CA GLU A 73 5.73 7.40 -3.83
C GLU A 73 6.63 6.66 -4.84
N SER A 74 7.95 6.66 -4.63
CA SER A 74 8.87 5.91 -5.50
C SER A 74 8.71 4.38 -5.43
N LEU A 75 8.11 3.87 -4.36
CA LEU A 75 7.84 2.43 -4.16
C LEU A 75 6.46 2.02 -4.68
N ARG A 76 5.44 2.82 -4.35
CA ARG A 76 4.05 2.61 -4.76
C ARG A 76 3.96 2.69 -6.28
N GLY A 77 3.21 1.79 -6.91
CA GLY A 77 2.99 1.78 -8.36
C GLY A 77 4.17 1.28 -9.20
N ASN A 78 5.40 1.51 -8.78
CA ASN A 78 6.62 1.04 -9.48
C ASN A 78 7.14 -0.31 -9.01
N GLN A 79 7.28 -0.48 -7.70
CA GLN A 79 7.87 -1.69 -7.11
C GLN A 79 6.84 -2.51 -6.34
N ILE A 80 5.82 -1.85 -5.78
CA ILE A 80 4.74 -2.50 -5.03
C ILE A 80 3.40 -2.00 -5.56
N GLY A 81 2.63 -2.92 -6.15
CA GLY A 81 1.24 -2.69 -6.55
C GLY A 81 0.28 -2.98 -5.41
N TYR A 82 -0.81 -2.21 -5.31
CA TYR A 82 -1.85 -2.42 -4.32
C TYR A 82 -3.23 -2.42 -4.97
N ILE A 83 -3.98 -3.49 -4.75
CA ILE A 83 -5.36 -3.63 -5.25
C ILE A 83 -6.29 -3.52 -4.03
N TYR A 84 -7.14 -2.51 -4.04
CA TYR A 84 -8.09 -2.26 -2.96
C TYR A 84 -9.21 -3.32 -2.95
N GLN A 85 -9.75 -3.59 -1.75
CA GLN A 85 -10.87 -4.53 -1.58
C GLN A 85 -12.12 -4.13 -2.39
N ASN A 86 -12.34 -2.83 -2.56
CA ASN A 86 -13.35 -2.30 -3.46
C ASN A 86 -12.65 -1.66 -4.67
N PRO A 87 -12.49 -2.38 -5.80
CA PRO A 87 -11.82 -1.83 -6.97
C PRO A 87 -12.68 -0.78 -7.70
N MET A 88 -14.00 -0.77 -7.50
CA MET A 88 -14.90 0.17 -8.18
C MET A 88 -14.66 1.61 -7.76
N THR A 89 -14.09 1.85 -6.58
CA THR A 89 -13.72 3.21 -6.13
C THR A 89 -12.41 3.70 -6.73
N ALA A 90 -11.64 2.83 -7.38
CA ALA A 90 -10.35 3.19 -7.95
C ALA A 90 -10.46 3.73 -9.40
N LEU A 91 -11.58 3.47 -10.08
CA LEU A 91 -11.80 3.90 -11.45
C LEU A 91 -12.68 5.16 -11.51
N ASN A 92 -12.25 6.13 -12.30
CA ASN A 92 -13.03 7.29 -12.69
C ASN A 92 -13.93 6.93 -13.90
N PRO A 93 -15.27 6.90 -13.74
CA PRO A 93 -16.18 6.49 -14.80
C PRO A 93 -16.26 7.48 -15.98
N VAL A 94 -15.69 8.68 -15.82
CA VAL A 94 -15.64 9.69 -16.89
C VAL A 94 -14.48 9.42 -17.86
N LEU A 95 -13.49 8.62 -17.44
CA LEU A 95 -12.31 8.29 -18.24
C LEU A 95 -12.46 6.89 -18.87
N THR A 96 -11.90 6.72 -20.06
CA THR A 96 -11.75 5.40 -20.66
C THR A 96 -10.75 4.56 -19.85
N ILE A 97 -10.78 3.23 -20.04
CA ILE A 97 -9.80 2.34 -19.41
C ILE A 97 -8.37 2.70 -19.86
N GLY A 98 -8.18 2.99 -21.14
CA GLY A 98 -6.86 3.35 -21.68
C GLY A 98 -6.29 4.62 -21.04
N GLU A 99 -7.11 5.66 -20.88
CA GLU A 99 -6.68 6.91 -20.22
C GLU A 99 -6.23 6.67 -18.78
N GLN A 100 -6.98 5.89 -18.00
CA GLN A 100 -6.63 5.60 -16.62
C GLN A 100 -5.37 4.75 -16.48
N VAL A 101 -5.15 3.78 -17.38
CA VAL A 101 -3.92 3.01 -17.42
C VAL A 101 -2.72 3.90 -17.75
N ILE A 102 -2.87 4.81 -18.72
CA ILE A 102 -1.83 5.78 -19.09
C ILE A 102 -1.53 6.73 -17.93
N GLU A 103 -2.55 7.24 -17.23
CA GLU A 103 -2.35 8.09 -16.04
C GLU A 103 -1.48 7.40 -14.98
N ALA A 104 -1.72 6.12 -14.72
CA ALA A 104 -0.89 5.35 -13.79
C ALA A 104 0.57 5.23 -14.27
N ILE A 105 0.80 5.03 -15.58
CA ILE A 105 2.16 4.99 -16.15
C ILE A 105 2.85 6.35 -16.02
N LEU A 106 2.16 7.43 -16.36
CA LEU A 106 2.69 8.79 -16.28
C LEU A 106 3.01 9.20 -14.83
N ALA A 107 2.18 8.77 -13.87
CA ALA A 107 2.36 9.11 -12.46
C ALA A 107 3.55 8.39 -11.82
N ASN A 108 3.91 7.21 -12.32
CA ASN A 108 4.91 6.35 -11.68
C ASN A 108 6.22 6.25 -12.49
N THR A 109 6.22 6.56 -13.78
CA THR A 109 7.40 6.42 -14.64
C THR A 109 7.87 7.76 -15.21
N THR A 110 9.01 7.76 -15.90
CA THR A 110 9.49 8.92 -16.67
C THR A 110 8.92 8.98 -18.09
N MET A 111 8.11 7.98 -18.49
CA MET A 111 7.56 7.91 -19.85
C MET A 111 6.54 9.03 -20.06
N THR A 112 6.49 9.56 -21.29
CA THR A 112 5.53 10.62 -21.62
C THR A 112 4.94 10.45 -23.03
N GLY A 113 3.78 11.08 -23.27
CA GLY A 113 3.17 11.17 -24.59
C GLY A 113 2.99 9.80 -25.28
N LYS A 114 3.54 9.67 -26.50
CA LYS A 114 3.39 8.46 -27.32
C LYS A 114 4.12 7.25 -26.75
N GLU A 115 5.18 7.47 -25.97
CA GLU A 115 5.91 6.38 -25.31
C GLU A 115 5.04 5.71 -24.25
N ALA A 116 4.43 6.50 -23.35
CA ALA A 116 3.51 6.01 -22.33
C ALA A 116 2.27 5.34 -22.95
N TYR A 117 1.72 5.94 -24.02
CA TYR A 117 0.61 5.36 -24.76
C TYR A 117 0.96 3.97 -25.31
N ASN A 118 2.10 3.83 -26.00
CA ASN A 118 2.51 2.56 -26.58
C ASN A 118 2.80 1.50 -25.51
N TYR A 119 3.39 1.88 -24.38
CA TYR A 119 3.62 0.98 -23.25
C TYR A 119 2.32 0.48 -22.63
N ALA A 120 1.27 1.31 -22.59
CA ALA A 120 -0.03 0.95 -22.01
C ALA A 120 -0.83 -0.07 -22.81
N ILE A 121 -0.63 -0.13 -24.13
CA ILE A 121 -1.47 -0.88 -25.07
C ILE A 121 -0.77 -2.08 -25.73
N GLN A 122 0.46 -2.36 -25.35
CA GLN A 122 1.19 -3.59 -25.75
C GLN A 122 0.84 -4.75 -24.81
#